data_AF-A0A2V9YCJ4-F1
#
_entry.id   AF-A0A2V9YCJ4-F1
#
_cell.length_a   1.000
_cell.length_b   1.000
_cell.length_c   1.000
_cell.angle_alpha   90.00
_cell.angle_beta   90.00
_cell.angle_gamma   90.00
#
_symmetry.space_group_name_H-M   'P 1'
#
loop_
_entity.id
_entity.type
_entity.pdbx_description
1 polymer ?
#
loop_
_entity_poly.entity_id
_entity_poly.type
_entity_poly.pdbx_seq_one_letter_code
_entity_poly.pdbx_strand_id
1 'polypeptide(L)'
;MGGAGFIAPDQDIRDSIESKAKKYGTLPLPLLVAVNVISDHCDEIDINNALFGSESFVVFQEPDGSLHEGPARRLPNGIWFGKDGHRNQLVSAVLISTNLDPYTSG
;
A
#
# COMPACT_ATOMS: atom_id res chain seq x y z
N MET A 1 -16.87 -23.19 9.95
CA MET A 1 -17.57 -22.46 8.88
C MET A 1 -16.62 -21.40 8.38
N GLY A 2 -15.96 -21.60 7.23
CA GLY A 2 -15.08 -20.59 6.64
C GLY A 2 -15.95 -19.59 5.88
N GLY A 3 -16.02 -18.35 6.37
CA GLY A 3 -16.60 -17.26 5.60
C GLY A 3 -15.65 -16.90 4.48
N ALA A 4 -16.15 -16.80 3.25
CA ALA A 4 -15.39 -16.21 2.17
C ALA A 4 -15.17 -14.72 2.50
N GLY A 5 -13.96 -14.37 2.91
CA GLY A 5 -13.50 -13.00 3.04
C GLY A 5 -12.69 -12.63 1.80
N PHE A 6 -12.89 -11.42 1.27
CA PHE A 6 -11.93 -10.84 0.34
C PHE A 6 -10.66 -10.50 1.13
N ILE A 7 -9.52 -11.01 0.69
CA ILE A 7 -8.21 -10.66 1.24
C ILE A 7 -7.64 -9.57 0.34
N ALA A 8 -7.35 -8.40 0.91
CA ALA A 8 -6.75 -7.26 0.22
C ALA A 8 -5.51 -6.82 1.03
N PRO A 9 -4.36 -7.49 0.82
CA PRO A 9 -3.16 -7.29 1.64
C PRO A 9 -2.66 -5.84 1.60
N ASP A 10 -2.76 -5.20 0.44
CA ASP A 10 -2.43 -3.80 0.23
C ASP A 10 -3.23 -2.86 1.15
N GLN A 11 -4.53 -3.12 1.27
CA GLN A 11 -5.43 -2.38 2.15
C GLN A 11 -5.08 -2.58 3.63
N ASP A 12 -4.81 -3.82 4.04
CA ASP A 12 -4.50 -4.17 5.43
C ASP A 12 -3.16 -3.58 5.87
N ILE A 13 -2.14 -3.60 4.99
CA ILE A 13 -0.84 -2.95 5.22
C ILE A 13 -1.05 -1.46 5.39
N ARG A 14 -1.80 -0.83 4.47
CA ARG A 14 -2.07 0.61 4.50
C ARG A 14 -2.75 1.01 5.80
N ASP A 15 -3.78 0.29 6.21
CA ASP A 15 -4.56 0.63 7.41
C ASP A 15 -3.73 0.45 8.68
N SER A 16 -2.87 -0.57 8.72
CA SER A 16 -1.91 -0.78 9.80
C SER A 16 -0.91 0.37 9.94
N ILE A 17 -0.36 0.87 8.83
CA ILE A 17 0.55 2.01 8.83
C ILE A 17 -0.18 3.30 9.21
N GLU A 18 -1.36 3.54 8.65
CA GLU A 18 -2.14 4.76 8.89
C GLU A 18 -2.59 4.87 10.36
N SER A 19 -2.90 3.73 11.00
CA SER A 19 -3.15 3.66 12.44
C SER A 19 -1.93 4.13 13.25
N LYS A 20 -0.71 3.68 12.91
CA LYS A 20 0.51 4.09 13.61
C LYS A 20 0.91 5.53 13.32
N ALA A 21 0.72 5.99 12.08
CA ALA A 21 1.02 7.36 11.67
C ALA A 21 0.23 8.38 12.51
N LYS A 22 -1.03 8.08 12.83
CA LYS A 22 -1.91 8.97 13.62
C LYS A 22 -1.76 8.78 15.13
N LYS A 23 -1.26 7.64 15.58
CA LYS A 23 -1.24 7.26 17.00
C LYS A 23 -0.42 8.18 17.90
N TYR A 24 0.68 8.73 17.38
CA TYR A 24 1.68 9.41 18.22
C TYR A 24 1.59 10.95 18.17
N GLY A 25 0.69 11.51 17.36
CA GLY A 25 0.61 12.97 17.17
C GLY A 25 1.89 13.52 16.56
N THR A 26 2.40 14.62 17.13
CA THR A 26 3.65 15.24 16.66
C THR A 26 4.84 14.62 17.39
N LEU A 27 5.72 13.96 16.64
CA LEU A 27 7.01 13.49 17.16
C LEU A 27 8.12 14.48 16.77
N PRO A 28 9.10 14.73 17.65
CA PRO A 28 10.26 15.57 17.34
C PRO A 28 11.24 14.89 16.38
N LEU A 29 11.11 13.58 16.17
CA LEU A 29 11.94 12.76 15.30
C LEU A 29 11.07 12.04 14.26
N PRO A 30 11.63 11.68 13.09
CA PRO A 30 10.91 10.90 12.09
C PRO A 30 10.42 9.56 12.63
N LEU A 31 9.25 9.12 12.16
CA LEU A 31 8.62 7.86 12.54
C LEU A 31 8.98 6.75 11.54
N LEU A 32 9.50 5.65 12.06
CA LEU A 32 9.63 4.39 11.33
C LEU A 32 8.51 3.45 11.76
N VAL A 33 7.77 2.90 10.81
CA VAL A 33 6.72 1.91 11.07
C VAL A 33 7.17 0.55 10.60
N ALA A 34 7.24 -0.43 11.49
CA ALA A 34 7.49 -1.83 11.13
C ALA A 34 6.16 -2.59 11.04
N VAL A 35 5.94 -3.28 9.92
CA VAL A 35 4.74 -4.08 9.66
C VAL A 35 5.18 -5.51 9.37
N ASN A 36 4.67 -6.46 10.16
CA ASN A 36 4.79 -7.86 9.84
C ASN A 36 3.50 -8.34 9.20
N VAL A 37 3.59 -8.73 7.93
CA VAL A 37 2.47 -9.22 7.13
C VAL A 37 2.41 -10.73 7.29
N ILE A 38 1.36 -11.20 7.96
CA ILE A 38 1.08 -12.63 8.13
C ILE A 38 -0.04 -12.99 7.16
N SER A 39 0.35 -13.28 5.91
CA SER A 39 -0.55 -13.61 4.81
C SER A 39 0.13 -14.61 3.88
N ASP A 40 -0.62 -15.60 3.42
CA ASP A 40 -0.17 -16.55 2.41
C ASP A 40 -0.05 -15.91 1.00
N HIS A 41 -0.64 -14.73 0.83
CA HIS A 41 -0.75 -14.01 -0.45
C HIS A 41 -0.37 -12.55 -0.23
N CYS A 42 0.91 -12.25 -0.06
CA CYS A 42 1.43 -10.89 -0.10
C CYS A 42 2.69 -10.89 -0.96
N ASP A 43 2.70 -10.08 -2.01
CA ASP A 43 3.86 -9.90 -2.86
C ASP A 43 4.34 -8.44 -2.88
N GLU A 44 5.35 -8.18 -3.71
CA GLU A 44 5.92 -6.84 -3.86
C GLU A 44 4.91 -5.83 -4.44
N ILE A 45 3.94 -6.29 -5.24
CA ILE A 45 2.92 -5.44 -5.85
C ILE A 45 1.96 -4.96 -4.75
N ASP A 46 1.53 -5.84 -3.85
CA ASP A 46 0.68 -5.47 -2.71
C ASP A 46 1.36 -4.41 -1.84
N ILE A 47 2.65 -4.60 -1.55
CA ILE A 47 3.47 -3.66 -0.78
C ILE A 47 3.56 -2.31 -1.50
N ASN A 48 3.90 -2.31 -2.79
CA ASN A 48 4.00 -1.07 -3.57
C ASN A 48 2.64 -0.35 -3.68
N ASN A 49 1.55 -1.11 -3.82
CA ASN A 49 0.19 -0.57 -3.88
C ASN A 49 -0.21 0.09 -2.56
N ALA A 50 0.12 -0.51 -1.41
CA ALA A 50 -0.12 0.09 -0.11
C ALA A 50 0.66 1.40 0.09
N LEU A 51 1.93 1.42 -0.31
CA LEU A 51 2.85 2.53 -0.06
C LEU A 51 2.64 3.71 -1.02
N PHE A 52 2.54 3.42 -2.32
CA PHE A 52 2.54 4.42 -3.39
C PHE A 52 1.19 4.58 -4.09
N GLY A 53 0.24 3.71 -3.78
CA GLY A 53 -1.08 3.67 -4.40
C GLY A 53 -1.18 2.59 -5.46
N SER A 54 -2.39 2.10 -5.70
CA SER A 54 -2.69 0.98 -6.58
C SER A 54 -2.23 1.26 -8.00
N GLU A 55 -1.51 0.31 -8.59
CA GLU A 55 -1.14 0.33 -10.00
C GLU A 55 -2.38 0.36 -10.90
N SER A 56 -2.34 1.16 -11.96
CA SER A 56 -3.44 1.37 -12.89
C SER A 56 -2.93 1.70 -14.29
N PHE A 57 -3.65 1.23 -15.30
CA PHE A 57 -3.40 1.55 -16.69
C PHE A 57 -4.51 2.44 -17.22
N VAL A 58 -4.15 3.45 -18.00
CA VAL A 58 -5.11 4.29 -18.71
C VAL A 58 -5.27 3.72 -20.11
N VAL A 59 -6.50 3.45 -20.53
CA VAL A 59 -6.79 3.01 -21.89
C VAL A 59 -7.58 4.10 -22.58
N PHE A 60 -7.08 4.58 -23.72
CA PHE A 60 -7.77 5.51 -24.58
C PHE A 60 -8.49 4.75 -25.69
N GLN A 61 -9.73 5.12 -25.96
CA GLN A 61 -10.48 4.62 -27.09
C GLN A 61 -10.51 5.68 -28.18
N GLU A 62 -9.99 5.35 -29.35
CA GLU A 62 -9.97 6.21 -30.52
C GLU A 62 -11.34 6.22 -31.23
N PRO A 63 -11.64 7.24 -32.06
CA PRO A 63 -12.90 7.32 -32.80
C PRO A 63 -13.17 6.14 -33.74
N ASP A 64 -12.13 5.43 -34.19
CA ASP A 64 -12.22 4.22 -35.02
C ASP A 64 -12.47 2.94 -34.21
N GLY A 65 -12.58 3.06 -32.89
CA GLY A 65 -12.81 1.95 -31.96
C GLY A 65 -11.54 1.22 -31.53
N SER A 66 -10.36 1.61 -32.02
CA SER A 66 -9.08 1.07 -31.55
C SER A 66 -8.78 1.51 -30.12
N LEU A 67 -8.07 0.64 -29.38
CA LEU A 67 -7.63 0.93 -28.02
C LEU A 67 -6.14 1.23 -28.04
N HIS A 68 -5.76 2.33 -27.40
CA HIS A 68 -4.37 2.67 -27.20
C HIS A 68 -4.07 2.76 -25.70
N GLU A 69 -3.00 2.09 -25.28
CA GLU A 69 -2.55 2.18 -23.89
C GLU A 69 -1.90 3.55 -23.66
N GLY A 70 -2.34 4.20 -22.60
CA GLY A 70 -1.75 5.40 -22.05
C GLY A 70 -0.59 5.10 -21.11
N PRO A 71 0.08 6.13 -20.58
CA PRO A 71 1.14 5.92 -19.60
C PRO A 71 0.57 5.24 -18.34
N ALA A 72 1.33 4.30 -17.78
CA ALA A 72 1.03 3.69 -16.49
C ALA A 72 0.92 4.77 -15.39
N ARG A 73 -0.04 4.59 -14.47
CA ARG A 73 -0.30 5.52 -13.37
C ARG A 73 -0.54 4.76 -12.08
N ARG A 74 -0.36 5.45 -10.94
CA ARG A 74 -0.83 4.97 -9.63
C ARG A 74 -2.03 5.79 -9.18
N LEU A 75 -3.03 5.12 -8.63
CA LEU A 75 -4.15 5.77 -7.99
C LEU A 75 -3.65 6.52 -6.73
N PRO A 76 -4.24 7.67 -6.39
CA PRO A 76 -3.80 8.48 -5.26
C PRO A 76 -4.37 7.94 -3.93
N ASN A 77 -4.13 6.66 -3.65
CA ASN A 77 -4.66 5.90 -2.53
C ASN A 77 -3.57 5.17 -1.72
N GLY A 78 -2.32 5.61 -1.80
CA GLY A 78 -1.19 5.06 -1.04
C GLY A 78 -0.97 5.72 0.33
N ILE A 79 0.05 5.27 1.06
CA ILE A 79 0.48 5.89 2.33
C ILE A 79 1.09 7.27 2.12
N TRP A 80 1.98 7.44 1.14
CA TRP A 80 2.65 8.72 0.93
C TRP A 80 1.94 9.65 -0.04
N PHE A 81 1.10 9.10 -0.92
CA PHE A 81 0.39 9.87 -1.94
C PHE A 81 -1.12 9.68 -1.83
N GLY A 82 -1.84 10.78 -1.58
CA GLY A 82 -3.29 10.86 -1.55
C GLY A 82 -3.83 11.80 -2.63
N LYS A 83 -5.16 11.91 -2.71
CA LYS A 83 -5.85 12.81 -3.66
C LYS A 83 -5.39 14.27 -3.58
N ASP A 84 -4.98 14.71 -2.38
CA ASP A 84 -4.54 16.08 -2.09
C ASP A 84 -3.00 16.23 -2.15
N GLY A 85 -2.30 15.23 -2.70
CA GLY A 85 -0.85 15.19 -2.81
C GLY A 85 -0.16 14.40 -1.68
N HIS A 86 0.97 14.90 -1.20
CA HIS A 86 1.81 14.18 -0.22
C HIS A 86 1.10 14.12 1.15
N ARG A 87 1.07 12.94 1.78
CA ARG A 87 0.47 12.73 3.12
C ARG A 87 1.38 11.88 4.01
N ASN A 88 1.04 11.76 5.30
CA ASN A 88 1.79 10.99 6.30
C ASN A 88 3.29 11.37 6.40
N GLN A 89 3.61 12.66 6.29
CA GLN A 89 4.99 13.17 6.21
C GLN A 89 5.88 12.86 7.42
N LEU A 90 5.28 12.52 8.57
CA LEU A 90 6.03 12.07 9.75
C LEU A 90 6.61 10.67 9.57
N VAL A 91 5.98 9.82 8.74
CA VAL A 91 6.45 8.47 8.44
C VAL A 91 7.57 8.55 7.41
N SER A 92 8.81 8.48 7.87
CA SER A 92 9.99 8.55 6.99
C SER A 92 10.33 7.23 6.33
N ALA A 93 9.97 6.11 6.95
CA ALA A 93 10.25 4.78 6.43
C ALA A 93 9.24 3.75 6.95
N VAL A 94 9.02 2.71 6.16
CA VAL A 94 8.26 1.53 6.54
C VAL A 94 9.16 0.31 6.36
N LEU A 95 9.31 -0.50 7.41
CA LEU A 95 9.98 -1.80 7.34
C LEU A 95 8.91 -2.87 7.23
N ILE A 96 8.92 -3.64 6.14
CA ILE A 96 7.94 -4.70 5.92
C ILE A 96 8.65 -6.05 6.02
N SER A 97 8.10 -6.94 6.83
CA SER A 97 8.47 -8.35 6.86
C SER A 97 7.27 -9.19 6.46
N THR A 98 7.51 -10.29 5.75
CA THR A 98 6.48 -11.27 5.37
C THR A 98 6.69 -12.54 6.16
N ASN A 99 5.63 -13.05 6.80
CA ASN A 99 5.64 -14.31 7.54
C ASN A 99 6.81 -14.41 8.53
N LEU A 100 7.14 -13.31 9.22
CA LEU A 100 8.12 -13.34 10.29
C LEU A 100 7.46 -13.90 11.55
N ASP A 101 7.93 -15.05 12.00
CA ASP A 101 7.54 -15.68 13.25
C ASP A 101 8.77 -15.83 14.18
N PRO A 102 8.60 -16.22 15.46
CA PRO A 102 9.71 -16.31 16.40
C PRO A 102 10.83 -17.29 16.00
N TYR A 103 10.56 -18.21 15.09
CA TYR A 103 11.45 -19.31 14.73
C TYR A 103 11.84 -19.30 13.25
N THR A 104 11.03 -18.69 12.37
CA THR A 104 11.33 -18.59 10.95
C THR A 104 11.01 -17.22 10.36
N SER A 105 11.62 -16.95 9.22
CA SER A 105 11.25 -15.85 8.33
C SER A 105 10.97 -16.45 6.96
N GLY A 106 9.81 -16.13 6.39
CA GLY A 106 9.39 -16.56 5.05
C GLY A 106 10.18 -15.93 3.93
#